data_AF-A0A101UMS7-F1
#
_entry.id   AF-A0A101UMS7-F1
#
_cell.length_a   1.000
_cell.length_b   1.000
_cell.length_c   1.000
_cell.angle_alpha   90.00
_cell.angle_beta   90.00
_cell.angle_gamma   90.00
#
_symmetry.space_group_name_H-M   'P 1'
#
loop_
_entity.id
_entity.type
_entity.pdbx_description
1 polymer ?
#
loop_
_entity_poly.entity_id
_entity_poly.type
_entity_poly.pdbx_seq_one_letter_code
_entity_poly.pdbx_strand_id
1 'polypeptide(L)' 'MTLTIPLVLLLAVVVALLLRSKAVGAGTAVAVVLFGFYLADTGAADTVTQIVTALTDALNDAGR' A
#
# COMPACT_ATOMS: atom_id res chain seq x y z
N MET A 1 16.28 16.21 -5.18
CA MET A 1 16.20 16.05 -3.71
C MET A 1 15.57 14.70 -3.44
N THR A 2 16.39 13.72 -3.06
CA THR A 2 16.18 12.26 -3.28
C THR A 2 15.68 11.52 -2.03
N LEU A 3 15.01 12.22 -1.11
CA LEU A 3 14.67 11.72 0.22
C LEU A 3 13.17 11.41 0.40
N THR A 4 12.46 11.00 -0.66
CA THR A 4 11.00 10.74 -0.58
C THR A 4 10.65 9.25 -0.53
N ILE A 5 11.49 8.36 -1.08
CA ILE A 5 11.30 6.90 -1.04
C ILE A 5 11.46 6.28 0.37
N PRO A 6 12.36 6.75 1.27
CA PRO A 6 12.61 6.08 2.54
C PRO A 6 11.41 6.07 3.50
N LEU A 7 10.55 7.10 3.47
CA LEU A 7 9.47 7.23 4.46
C LEU A 7 8.29 6.28 4.15
N VAL A 8 7.94 6.09 2.88
CA VAL A 8 6.93 5.10 2.46
C VAL A 8 7.38 3.70 2.87
N LEU A 9 8.65 3.35 2.58
CA LEU A 9 9.19 2.04 2.90
C LEU A 9 9.24 1.78 4.41
N LEU A 10 9.59 2.78 5.22
CA LEU A 10 9.57 2.67 6.67
C LEU A 10 8.15 2.41 7.18
N LEU A 11 7.16 3.14 6.66
CA LEU A 11 5.75 2.98 7.03
C LEU A 11 5.19 1.62 6.57
N ALA A 12 5.58 1.14 5.39
CA ALA A 12 5.27 -0.20 4.90
C ALA A 12 5.81 -1.30 5.84
N VAL A 13 7.06 -1.14 6.31
CA VAL A 13 7.68 -2.08 7.26
C VAL A 13 6.96 -2.07 8.60
N VAL A 14 6.58 -0.90 9.13
CA VAL A 14 5.79 -0.77 10.37
C VAL A 14 4.43 -1.45 10.24
N VAL A 15 3.72 -1.22 9.13
CA VAL A 15 2.44 -1.88 8.84
C VAL A 15 2.61 -3.39 8.75
N ALA A 16 3.64 -3.88 8.03
CA ALA A 16 3.92 -5.30 7.91
C ALA A 16 4.25 -5.96 9.26
N LEU A 17 5.00 -5.27 10.13
CA LEU A 17 5.27 -5.70 11.50
C LEU A 17 3.99 -5.75 12.35
N LEU A 18 3.13 -4.74 12.26
CA LEU A 18 1.85 -4.69 12.98
C LEU A 18 0.89 -5.80 12.54
N LEU A 19 0.79 -6.07 11.24
CA LEU A 19 0.01 -7.20 10.71
C LEU A 19 0.58 -8.54 11.20
N ARG A 20 1.91 -8.68 11.23
CA ARG A 20 2.58 -9.90 11.71
C ARG A 20 2.33 -10.16 13.20
N SER A 21 2.21 -9.12 14.02
CA SER A 21 1.90 -9.26 15.44
C SER A 21 0.47 -9.73 15.73
N LYS A 22 -0.39 -9.92 14.71
CA LYS A 22 -1.82 -10.26 14.84
C LYS A 22 -2.61 -9.25 15.69
N ALA A 23 -2.01 -8.11 16.02
CA ALA A 23 -2.61 -6.98 16.69
C ALA A 23 -3.38 -6.17 15.65
N VAL A 24 -4.50 -6.71 15.16
CA VAL A 24 -5.43 -5.97 14.30
C VAL A 24 -6.27 -5.05 15.19
N GLY A 25 -5.60 -4.15 15.88
CA GLY A 25 -6.22 -3.10 16.70
C GLY A 25 -6.31 -1.78 15.93
N ALA A 26 -6.94 -0.78 16.56
CA ALA A 26 -7.15 0.54 15.96
C ALA A 26 -5.85 1.21 15.45
N GLY A 27 -4.70 0.97 16.10
CA GLY A 27 -3.40 1.50 15.67
C GLY A 27 -2.96 1.00 14.29
N THR A 28 -3.24 -0.26 13.97
CA THR A 28 -2.89 -0.87 12.68
C THR A 28 -3.76 -0.30 11.55
N ALA A 29 -5.05 -0.06 11.82
CA ALA A 29 -5.95 0.58 10.87
C ALA A 29 -5.48 1.99 10.51
N VAL A 30 -5.11 2.79 11.52
CA VAL A 30 -4.58 4.15 11.31
C VAL A 30 -3.27 4.12 10.51
N ALA A 31 -2.35 3.21 10.83
CA ALA A 31 -1.09 3.08 10.10
C ALA A 31 -1.29 2.70 8.62
N VAL A 32 -2.23 1.80 8.32
CA VAL A 32 -2.57 1.40 6.94
C VAL A 32 -3.18 2.55 6.15
N VAL A 33 -4.08 3.33 6.76
CA VAL A 33 -4.70 4.49 6.08
C VAL A 33 -3.64 5.56 5.77
N LEU A 34 -2.79 5.89 6.74
CA LEU A 34 -1.70 6.85 6.54
C LEU A 34 -0.69 6.35 5.49
N PHE A 35 -0.38 5.05 5.50
CA PHE A 35 0.44 4.43 4.47
C PHE A 35 -0.15 4.61 3.08
N GLY A 36 -1.43 4.29 2.89
CA GLY A 36 -2.12 4.41 1.60
C GLY A 36 -2.14 5.85 1.08
N PHE A 37 -2.41 6.82 1.97
CA PHE A 37 -2.40 8.24 1.62
C PHE A 37 -1.01 8.73 1.19
N TYR A 38 0.04 8.29 1.91
CA TYR A 38 1.42 8.66 1.58
C TYR A 38 1.93 7.95 0.32
N LEU A 39 1.52 6.70 0.08
CA LEU A 39 1.83 5.96 -1.12
C LEU A 39 1.22 6.61 -2.37
N ALA A 40 -0.01 7.13 -2.28
CA ALA A 40 -0.68 7.82 -3.38
C ALA A 40 0.00 9.15 -3.77
N ASP A 41 0.66 9.83 -2.84
CA ASP A 41 1.41 11.07 -3.11
C ASP A 41 2.83 10.80 -3.64
N THR A 42 3.31 9.55 -3.56
CA THR A 42 4.60 9.18 -4.13
C THR A 42 4.52 8.77 -5.60
N GLY A 43 5.66 8.87 -6.31
CA GLY A 43 5.78 8.45 -7.72
C GLY A 43 5.54 6.95 -7.97
N ALA A 44 5.16 6.17 -6.96
CA ALA A 44 4.69 4.80 -7.10
C ALA A 44 3.17 4.70 -7.41
N ALA A 45 2.43 5.81 -7.35
CA ALA A 45 0.98 5.84 -7.58
C ALA A 45 0.59 5.25 -8.95
N ASP A 46 1.34 5.58 -10.01
CA ASP A 46 1.10 5.05 -11.36
C ASP A 46 1.32 3.54 -11.40
N THR A 47 2.42 3.06 -10.81
CA THR A 47 2.73 1.63 -10.73
C THR A 47 1.66 0.85 -9.97
N VAL A 48 1.18 1.39 -8.84
CA VAL A 48 0.12 0.76 -8.04
C VAL A 48 -1.18 0.69 -8.85
N THR A 49 -1.56 1.80 -9.49
CA THR A 49 -2.75 1.86 -10.34
C THR A 49 -2.68 0.84 -11.46
N GLN A 50 -1.53 0.73 -12.14
CA GLN A 50 -1.33 -0.22 -13.23
C GLN A 50 -1.47 -1.68 -12.77
N ILE A 51 -0.97 -2.02 -11.58
CA ILE A 51 -1.11 -3.38 -11.01
C ILE A 51 -2.58 -3.65 -10.66
N VAL A 52 -3.28 -2.70 -10.03
CA VAL A 52 -4.69 -2.86 -9.66
C VAL A 52 -5.57 -2.98 -10.91
N THR A 53 -5.33 -2.17 -11.93
CA THR A 53 -6.01 -2.26 -13.23
C THR A 53 -5.76 -3.62 -13.88
N ALA A 54 -4.51 -4.07 -13.95
CA ALA A 54 -4.18 -5.38 -14.53
C ALA A 54 -4.85 -6.55 -13.79
N LEU A 55 -4.93 -6.48 -12.45
CA LEU A 55 -5.62 -7.48 -11.66
C LEU A 55 -7.14 -7.45 -11.89
N THR A 56 -7.72 -6.26 -11.98
CA THR A 56 -9.14 -6.06 -12.26
C THR A 56 -9.50 -6.58 -13.64
N ASP A 57 -8.66 -6.30 -14.64
CA ASP A 57 -8.81 -6.82 -15.99
C ASP A 57 -8.69 -8.34 -16.03
N ALA A 58 -7.71 -8.93 -15.34
CA ALA A 58 -7.57 -10.38 -15.25
C ALA A 58 -8.78 -11.05 -14.56
N LEU A 59 -9.37 -10.42 -13.55
CA LEU A 59 -10.58 -10.91 -12.89
C LEU A 59 -11.83 -10.78 -13.78
N ASN A 60 -11.95 -9.67 -14.52
CA ASN A 60 -13.03 -9.47 -15.49
C ASN A 60 -12.94 -10.46 -16.66
N ASP A 61 -11.72 -10.83 -17.07
CA ASP A 61 -11.45 -11.82 -18.11
C ASP A 61 -11.72 -13.24 -17.60
N ALA A 62 -11.28 -13.58 -16.38
CA ALA A 62 -11.54 -14.89 -15.76
C ALA A 62 -13.01 -15.14 -15.36
N GLY A 63 -13.81 -14.09 -15.25
CA GLY A 63 -15.24 -14.15 -14.93
C GLY A 63 -16.16 -14.21 -16.16
N ARG A 64 -15.62 -14.11 -17.38
CA ARG A 64 -16.34 -14.32 -18.66
C ARG A 64 -16.17 -15.74 -19.17
#